data_AF-A0A424RQ82-F1
#
_entry.id   AF-A0A424RQ82-F1
#
_cell.length_a   1.000
_cell.length_b   1.000
_cell.length_c   1.000
_cell.angle_alpha   90.00
_cell.angle_beta   90.00
_cell.angle_gamma   90.00
#
_symmetry.space_group_name_H-M   'P 1'
#
loop_
_entity.id
_entity.type
_entity.pdbx_description
1 polymer ?
#
loop_
_entity_poly.entity_id
_entity_poly.type
_entity_poly.pdbx_seq_one_letter_code
_entity_poly.pdbx_strand_id
1 'polypeptide(L)' 'MNLKCTILRYLASLILSTVSIYAIVIVAGIFGANYGFSPADTFIIWLLMAILINQSVTWKK' A
#
# COMPACT_ATOMS: atom_id res chain seq x y z
N MET A 1 -16.72 -2.49 -19.61
CA MET A 1 -15.86 -2.47 -18.40
C MET A 1 -16.75 -2.52 -17.16
N ASN A 2 -16.60 -3.53 -16.31
CA ASN A 2 -17.40 -3.64 -15.08
C ASN A 2 -16.85 -2.70 -14.01
N LEU A 3 -17.38 -1.47 -13.99
CA LEU A 3 -16.92 -0.37 -13.14
C LEU A 3 -16.92 -0.74 -11.64
N LYS A 4 -17.90 -1.55 -11.22
CA LYS A 4 -17.99 -2.12 -9.86
C LYS A 4 -16.77 -2.98 -9.48
N CYS A 5 -16.31 -3.83 -10.40
CA CYS A 5 -15.17 -4.72 -10.17
C CYS A 5 -13.86 -3.92 -10.09
N THR A 6 -13.72 -2.89 -10.92
CA THR A 6 -12.56 -2.00 -10.92
C THR A 6 -12.45 -1.23 -9.60
N ILE A 7 -13.53 -0.60 -9.13
CA ILE A 7 -13.54 0.14 -7.85
C ILE A 7 -13.18 -0.79 -6.69
N LEU A 8 -13.72 -2.00 -6.67
CA LEU A 8 -13.49 -2.96 -5.59
C LEU A 8 -12.01 -3.41 -5.54
N ARG A 9 -11.35 -3.54 -6.70
CA ARG A 9 -9.90 -3.80 -6.78
C ARG A 9 -9.07 -2.65 -6.22
N TYR A 10 -9.43 -1.41 -6.56
CA TYR A 10 -8.74 -0.24 -6.02
C TYR A 10 -8.95 -0.10 -4.50
N LEU A 11 -10.16 -0.38 -4.02
CA LEU A 11 -10.46 -0.36 -2.59
C LEU A 11 -9.67 -1.45 -1.85
N ALA A 12 -9.58 -2.66 -2.42
CA ALA A 12 -8.78 -3.75 -1.87
C ALA A 12 -7.28 -3.42 -1.85
N SER A 13 -6.73 -2.81 -2.91
CA SER A 13 -5.32 -2.39 -2.95
C SER A 13 -5.02 -1.29 -1.93
N LEU A 14 -5.99 -0.42 -1.65
CA LEU A 14 -5.88 0.65 -0.67
C LEU A 14 -5.76 0.11 0.76
N ILE A 15 -6.55 -0.93 1.08
CA ILE A 15 -6.49 -1.64 2.37
C ILE A 15 -5.19 -2.45 2.47
N LEU A 16 -4.75 -3.12 1.39
CA LEU A 16 -3.48 -3.84 1.40
C LEU A 16 -2.27 -2.92 1.59
N SER A 17 -2.36 -1.66 1.16
CA SER A 17 -1.28 -0.68 1.30
C SER A 17 -0.95 -0.35 2.76
N THR A 18 -1.96 -0.17 3.63
CA THR A 18 -1.71 0.08 5.06
C THR A 18 -0.95 -1.08 5.69
N VAL A 19 -1.40 -2.31 5.43
CA VAL A 19 -0.77 -3.54 5.95
C VAL A 19 0.69 -3.63 5.48
N SER A 20 0.94 -3.33 4.20
CA SER A 20 2.28 -3.39 3.61
C SER A 20 3.24 -2.40 4.26
N ILE A 21 2.82 -1.16 4.51
CA ILE A 21 3.67 -0.14 5.14
C ILE A 21 4.04 -0.52 6.57
N TYR A 22 3.07 -0.95 7.38
CA TYR A 22 3.36 -1.39 8.74
C TYR A 22 4.31 -2.60 8.76
N ALA A 23 4.12 -3.56 7.86
CA ALA A 23 5.04 -4.69 7.73
C ALA A 23 6.47 -4.24 7.42
N ILE A 24 6.65 -3.30 6.47
CA ILE A 24 7.97 -2.76 6.11
C ILE A 24 8.59 -2.01 7.29
N VAL A 25 7.83 -1.17 7.98
CA VAL A 25 8.32 -0.38 9.13
C VAL A 25 8.74 -1.30 10.29
N ILE A 26 7.98 -2.35 10.56
CA ILE A 26 8.33 -3.35 11.59
C ILE A 26 9.63 -4.06 11.21
N VAL A 27 9.73 -4.55 9.98
CA VAL A 27 10.93 -5.23 9.49
C VAL A 27 12.14 -4.29 9.55
N ALA A 28 12.00 -3.05 9.09
CA ALA A 28 13.03 -2.04 9.16
C ALA A 28 13.48 -1.73 10.60
N GLY A 29 12.55 -1.66 11.55
CA GLY A 29 12.84 -1.48 12.97
C GLY A 29 13.68 -2.61 13.55
N ILE A 30 13.45 -3.86 13.12
CA ILE A 30 14.27 -5.02 13.51
C ILE A 30 15.71 -4.86 13.01
N PHE A 31 15.91 -4.23 11.85
CA PHE A 31 17.24 -3.93 11.30
C PHE A 31 17.85 -2.62 11.84
N GLY A 32 17.23 -1.97 12.82
CA GLY A 32 17.72 -0.74 13.44
C GLY A 32 17.48 0.53 12.63
N ALA A 33 16.65 0.48 11.58
CA ALA A 33 16.29 1.65 10.78
C ALA A 33 15.04 2.33 11.38
N ASN A 34 15.21 3.56 11.85
CA ASN A 34 14.12 4.38 12.38
C ASN A 34 13.68 5.39 11.31
N TYR A 35 12.57 5.12 10.64
CA TYR A 35 12.00 6.05 9.68
C TYR A 35 11.08 7.05 10.40
N GLY A 36 11.58 8.27 10.60
CA GLY A 36 10.81 9.38 11.15
C GLY A 36 9.84 9.97 10.12
N PHE A 37 8.83 9.21 9.70
CA PHE A 37 7.87 9.68 8.71
C PHE A 37 6.93 10.74 9.31
N SER A 38 6.81 11.88 8.63
CA SER A 38 5.78 12.88 8.92
C SER A 38 4.41 12.38 8.43
N PRO A 39 3.28 12.87 8.98
CA PRO A 39 1.95 12.47 8.51
C PRO A 39 1.73 12.71 7.01
N ALA A 40 2.29 13.79 6.47
CA ALA A 40 2.20 14.14 5.05
C ALA A 40 2.98 13.14 4.16
N ASP A 41 4.20 12.78 4.57
CA ASP A 41 5.04 11.82 3.84
C ASP A 41 4.42 10.43 3.86
N THR A 42 3.90 10.02 5.02
CA THR A 42 3.21 8.74 5.20
C THR A 42 2.00 8.62 4.27
N PHE A 43 1.24 9.71 4.09
CA PHE A 43 0.09 9.73 3.18
C PHE A 43 0.50 9.50 1.72
N ILE A 44 1.58 10.15 1.26
CA ILE A 44 2.08 10.01 -0.11
C ILE A 44 2.59 8.58 -0.34
N ILE A 45 3.41 8.06 0.57
CA ILE A 45 3.94 6.69 0.49
C ILE A 45 2.81 5.67 0.49
N TRP A 46 1.77 5.90 1.29
CA TRP A 46 0.60 5.03 1.34
C TRP A 46 -0.20 5.00 0.04
N LEU A 47 -0.39 6.16 -0.59
CA LEU A 47 -1.05 6.22 -1.88
C LEU A 47 -0.19 5.55 -2.98
N LEU A 48 1.12 5.79 -2.97
CA LEU A 48 2.07 5.18 -3.91
C LEU A 48 2.07 3.66 -3.79
N MET A 49 2.09 3.15 -2.56
CA MET A 49 2.05 1.70 -2.30
C MET A 49 0.73 1.08 -2.75
N ALA A 50 -0.40 1.77 -2.58
CA ALA A 50 -1.68 1.28 -3.10
C ALA A 50 -1.67 1.14 -4.62
N ILE A 51 -1.07 2.09 -5.34
CA ILE A 51 -0.91 2.04 -6.80
C ILE A 51 0.03 0.89 -7.19
N LEU A 52 1.18 0.78 -6.53
CA LEU A 52 2.17 -0.27 -6.79
C LEU A 52 1.57 -1.68 -6.59
N ILE A 53 0.82 -1.89 -5.52
CA ILE A 53 0.12 -3.15 -5.25
C ILE A 53 -0.93 -3.43 -6.31
N ASN A 54 -1.68 -2.41 -6.73
CA ASN A 54 -2.67 -2.59 -7.79
C ASN A 54 -2.04 -3.04 -9.12
N GLN A 55 -0.87 -2.48 -9.46
CA GLN A 55 -0.11 -2.87 -10.65
C GLN A 55 0.57 -4.24 -10.51
N SER A 56 1.03 -4.60 -9.31
CA SER A 56 1.76 -5.85 -9.06
C SER A 56 0.83 -7.06 -8.91
N VAL A 57 -0.34 -6.85 -8.32
CA VAL A 57 -1.35 -7.91 -8.17
C VAL A 57 -2.02 -8.12 -9.52
N THR A 58 -1.66 -9.22 -10.18
CA THR A 58 -2.39 -9.71 -11.36
C THR A 58 -3.71 -10.29 -10.90
N TRP A 59 -4.72 -9.44 -10.81
CA TRP A 59 -6.10 -9.87 -10.60
C TRP A 59 -6.51 -10.73 -11.79
N LYS A 60 -6.64 -12.05 -11.59
CA LYS A 60 -7.20 -12.94 -12.61
C LYS A 60 -8.59 -12.41 -13.00
N LYS A 61 -8.78 -12.34 -14.31
CA LYS A 61 -9.94 -11.76 -14.98
C LYS A 61 -11.18 -12.61 -14.82
#